data_AF-A0A1F5IX80-F1
#
_entry.id   AF-A0A1F5IX80-F1
#
_cell.length_a   1.000
_cell.length_b   1.000
_cell.length_c   1.000
_cell.angle_alpha   90.00
_cell.angle_beta   90.00
_cell.angle_gamma   90.00
#
_symmetry.space_group_name_H-M   'P 1'
#
loop_
_entity.id
_entity.type
_entity.pdbx_description
1 polymer ?
#
loop_
_entity_poly.entity_id
_entity_poly.type
_entity_poly.pdbx_seq_one_letter_code
_entity_poly.pdbx_strand_id
1 'polypeptide(L)'
;MGAYYFNTVCRYGFGDEADAIKSAWESGKKGEALEAVSDRMLDSLSVSGTPGHARSIIADYYKEGADIPVLVFPPKASREIVRETIISLAPGA
;
A
#
# COMPACT_ATOMS: atom_id res chain seq x y z
N MET A 1 0.92 -13.46 -10.57
CA MET A 1 1.86 -12.57 -9.86
C MET A 1 3.28 -13.04 -10.14
N GLY A 2 4.26 -12.15 -10.37
CA GLY A 2 5.65 -12.57 -10.61
C GLY A 2 6.35 -13.06 -9.33
N ALA A 3 7.38 -13.89 -9.45
CA ALA A 3 8.08 -14.50 -8.30
C ALA A 3 8.70 -13.45 -7.35
N TYR A 4 9.10 -12.29 -7.86
CA TYR A 4 9.70 -11.23 -7.06
C TYR A 4 8.76 -10.69 -5.97
N TYR A 5 7.61 -10.13 -6.35
CA TYR A 5 6.68 -9.51 -5.39
C TYR A 5 6.13 -10.52 -4.39
N PHE A 6 5.80 -11.73 -4.86
CA PHE A 6 5.39 -12.84 -3.99
C PHE A 6 6.44 -13.10 -2.91
N ASN A 7 7.69 -13.35 -3.29
CA ASN A 7 8.76 -13.63 -2.32
C ASN A 7 9.02 -12.44 -1.37
N THR A 8 8.89 -11.21 -1.85
CA THR A 8 9.06 -10.00 -1.02
C THR A 8 8.01 -9.93 0.08
N VAL A 9 6.72 -10.05 -0.24
CA VAL A 9 5.68 -9.95 0.78
C VAL A 9 5.67 -11.14 1.74
N CYS A 10 6.08 -12.34 1.28
CA CYS A 10 6.32 -13.47 2.19
C CYS A 10 7.39 -13.16 3.23
N ARG A 11 8.50 -12.53 2.84
CA ARG A 11 9.57 -12.11 3.77
C ARG A 11 9.13 -11.04 4.75
N TYR A 12 8.13 -10.24 4.39
CA TYR A 12 7.52 -9.25 5.28
C TYR A 12 6.47 -9.85 6.23
N GLY A 13 6.23 -11.17 6.15
CA GLY A 13 5.30 -11.87 7.04
C GLY A 13 3.85 -11.91 6.55
N PHE A 14 3.65 -11.84 5.23
CA PHE A 14 2.36 -11.96 4.55
C PHE A 14 2.28 -13.22 3.67
N GLY A 15 2.86 -14.33 4.14
CA GLY A 15 2.94 -15.58 3.36
C GLY A 15 1.56 -16.11 2.97
N ASP A 16 0.63 -16.14 3.93
CA ASP A 16 -0.72 -16.64 3.72
C ASP A 16 -1.50 -15.78 2.71
N GLU A 17 -1.42 -14.44 2.85
CA GLU A 17 -2.02 -13.53 1.87
C GLU A 17 -1.38 -13.70 0.49
N ALA A 18 -0.04 -13.83 0.41
CA ALA A 18 0.67 -13.99 -0.86
C ALA A 18 0.26 -15.27 -1.61
N ASP A 19 0.13 -16.39 -0.89
CA ASP A 19 -0.33 -17.66 -1.46
C ASP A 19 -1.77 -17.56 -1.97
N ALA A 20 -2.66 -16.96 -1.19
CA ALA A 20 -4.05 -16.74 -1.59
C ALA A 20 -4.16 -15.86 -2.84
N ILE A 21 -3.46 -14.71 -2.85
CA ILE A 21 -3.42 -13.79 -4.00
C ILE A 21 -2.89 -14.50 -5.25
N LYS A 22 -1.77 -15.24 -5.12
CA LYS A 22 -1.13 -15.92 -6.24
C LYS A 22 -2.04 -17.02 -6.81
N SER A 23 -2.61 -17.86 -5.96
CA SER A 23 -3.50 -18.95 -6.34
C SER A 23 -4.74 -18.43 -7.09
N ALA A 24 -5.40 -17.40 -6.55
CA ALA A 24 -6.54 -16.77 -7.20
C ALA A 24 -6.16 -16.12 -8.54
N TRP A 25 -5.02 -15.44 -8.61
CA TRP A 25 -4.52 -14.82 -9.83
C TRP A 25 -4.23 -15.83 -10.94
N GLU A 26 -3.52 -16.92 -10.61
CA GLU A 26 -3.18 -17.98 -11.57
C GLU A 26 -4.42 -18.72 -12.07
N SER A 27 -5.46 -18.79 -11.24
CA SER A 27 -6.77 -19.34 -11.60
C SER A 27 -7.67 -18.36 -12.37
N GLY A 28 -7.18 -17.15 -12.71
CA GLY A 28 -7.95 -16.13 -13.43
C GLY A 28 -9.02 -15.42 -12.60
N LYS A 29 -9.11 -15.71 -11.30
CA LYS A 29 -10.10 -15.17 -10.35
C LYS A 29 -9.61 -13.83 -9.77
N LYS A 30 -9.61 -12.79 -10.60
CA LYS A 30 -9.05 -11.47 -10.22
C LYS A 30 -9.76 -10.82 -9.03
N GLY A 31 -11.06 -11.05 -8.86
CA GLY A 31 -11.83 -10.53 -7.70
C GLY A 31 -11.36 -11.17 -6.40
N GLU A 32 -11.26 -12.51 -6.37
CA GLU A 32 -10.73 -13.24 -5.20
C GLU A 32 -9.28 -12.85 -4.89
N ALA A 33 -8.46 -12.58 -5.91
CA ALA A 33 -7.09 -12.09 -5.71
C ALA A 33 -7.06 -10.68 -5.07
N LEU A 34 -8.05 -9.84 -5.34
CA LEU A 34 -8.21 -8.53 -4.71
C LEU A 34 -8.67 -8.67 -3.25
N GLU A 35 -9.64 -9.52 -2.99
CA GLU A 35 -10.17 -9.76 -1.64
C GLU A 35 -9.15 -10.45 -0.71
N ALA A 36 -8.18 -11.17 -1.26
CA ALA A 36 -7.08 -11.76 -0.52
C ALA A 36 -6.04 -10.73 -0.01
N VAL A 37 -6.10 -9.48 -0.48
CA VAL A 37 -5.29 -8.39 0.06
C VAL A 37 -5.90 -7.93 1.38
N SER A 38 -5.31 -8.35 2.50
CA SER A 38 -5.82 -8.01 3.83
C SER A 38 -5.63 -6.52 4.17
N ASP A 39 -6.50 -5.99 5.03
CA ASP A 39 -6.35 -4.62 5.59
C ASP A 39 -4.99 -4.46 6.27
N ARG A 40 -4.54 -5.49 7.00
CA ARG A 40 -3.21 -5.54 7.61
C ARG A 40 -2.10 -5.34 6.57
N MET A 41 -2.20 -5.98 5.41
CA MET A 41 -1.21 -5.83 4.35
C MET A 41 -1.26 -4.42 3.73
N LEU A 42 -2.46 -3.86 3.54
CA LEU A 42 -2.62 -2.49 3.06
C LEU A 42 -2.01 -1.47 4.02
N ASP A 43 -2.32 -1.56 5.31
CA ASP A 43 -1.84 -0.64 6.35
C ASP A 43 -0.32 -0.74 6.53
N SER A 44 0.26 -1.92 6.32
CA SER A 44 1.70 -2.15 6.50
C SER A 44 2.53 -1.74 5.28
N LEU A 45 1.96 -1.78 4.08
CA LEU A 45 2.71 -1.62 2.82
C LEU A 45 2.33 -0.36 2.03
N SER A 46 1.36 0.42 2.50
CA SER A 46 0.88 1.60 1.78
C SER A 46 0.55 2.77 2.71
N VAL A 47 0.58 3.97 2.15
CA VAL A 47 -0.03 5.16 2.75
C VAL A 47 -1.38 5.35 2.07
N SER A 48 -2.47 4.95 2.74
CA SER A 48 -3.82 4.98 2.19
C SER A 48 -4.86 5.33 3.26
N GLY A 49 -6.13 5.46 2.87
CA GLY A 49 -7.22 5.80 3.77
C GLY A 49 -7.49 7.30 3.90
N THR A 50 -8.03 7.71 5.06
CA THR A 50 -8.37 9.11 5.32
C THR A 50 -7.12 9.99 5.45
N PRO A 51 -7.20 11.31 5.22
CA PRO A 51 -6.07 12.22 5.40
C PRO A 51 -5.41 12.10 6.78
N GLY A 52 -6.21 11.98 7.85
CA GLY A 52 -5.69 11.83 9.21
C GLY A 52 -4.90 10.53 9.41
N HIS A 53 -5.40 9.42 8.87
CA HIS A 53 -4.71 8.13 8.96
C HIS A 53 -3.41 8.13 8.15
N ALA A 54 -3.45 8.60 6.90
CA ALA A 54 -2.28 8.70 6.05
C ALA A 54 -1.18 9.60 6.66
N ARG A 55 -1.55 10.72 7.30
CA ARG A 55 -0.59 11.56 8.03
C ARG A 55 0.04 10.86 9.23
N SER A 56 -0.72 10.04 9.95
CA SER A 56 -0.17 9.21 11.05
C SER A 56 0.91 8.28 10.54
N ILE A 57 0.66 7.57 9.44
CA ILE A 57 1.63 6.64 8.84
C ILE A 57 2.92 7.39 8.46
N ILE A 58 2.79 8.56 7.81
CA ILE A 58 3.96 9.38 7.45
C ILE A 58 4.73 9.84 8.70
N ALA A 59 4.02 10.25 9.76
CA ALA A 59 4.64 10.65 11.02
C ALA A 59 5.38 9.49 11.70
N ASP A 60 4.86 8.27 11.60
CA ASP A 60 5.52 7.07 12.12
C ASP A 60 6.84 6.81 11.37
N TYR A 61 6.91 6.98 10.04
CA TYR A 61 8.17 6.88 9.30
C TYR A 61 9.24 7.87 9.82
N TYR A 62 8.86 9.12 10.08
CA TYR A 62 9.78 10.10 10.66
C TYR A 62 10.24 9.70 12.06
N LYS A 63 9.31 9.22 12.89
CA LYS A 63 9.60 8.76 14.25
C LYS A 63 10.58 7.59 14.27
N GLU A 64 10.48 6.69 13.29
CA GLU A 64 11.39 5.54 13.11
C GLU A 64 12.70 5.92 12.39
N GLY A 65 12.94 7.20 12.12
CA GLY A 65 14.23 7.73 11.67
C GLY A 65 14.35 8.01 10.17
N ALA A 66 13.25 8.00 9.40
CA ALA A 66 13.29 8.45 8.01
C ALA A 66 13.44 9.97 7.92
N ASP A 67 14.41 10.47 7.16
CA ASP A 67 14.58 11.92 6.95
C ASP A 67 13.62 12.48 5.90
N ILE A 68 13.34 11.71 4.85
CA ILE A 68 12.57 12.17 3.69
C ILE A 68 11.71 11.01 3.13
N PRO A 69 10.50 10.78 3.67
CA PRO A 69 9.52 9.88 3.07
C PRO A 69 9.14 10.37 1.66
N VAL A 70 9.24 9.48 0.67
CA VAL A 70 8.87 9.77 -0.73
C VAL A 70 7.57 9.06 -1.05
N LEU A 71 6.52 9.84 -1.32
CA LEU A 71 5.22 9.30 -1.70
C LEU A 71 5.15 9.05 -3.21
N VAL A 72 4.80 7.83 -3.59
CA VAL A 72 4.59 7.44 -4.99
C VAL A 72 3.09 7.32 -5.23
N PHE A 73 2.59 8.04 -6.24
CA PHE A 73 1.17 8.00 -6.60
C PHE A 73 0.85 6.76 -7.45
N PRO A 74 -0.35 6.16 -7.27
CA PRO A 74 -0.74 5.00 -8.06
C PRO A 74 -0.70 5.29 -9.57
N PRO A 75 -0.25 4.33 -10.40
CA PRO A 75 -0.31 4.49 -11.84
C PRO A 75 -1.76 4.71 -12.26
N LYS A 76 -1.98 5.68 -13.17
CA LYS A 76 -3.30 6.10 -13.67
C LYS A 76 -4.18 6.84 -12.64
N ALA A 77 -3.65 7.26 -11.48
CA ALA A 77 -4.34 8.22 -10.64
C ALA A 77 -4.67 9.50 -11.44
N SER A 78 -5.86 10.04 -11.26
CA SER A 78 -6.23 11.30 -11.92
C SER A 78 -5.41 12.46 -11.35
N ARG A 79 -5.24 13.52 -12.15
CA ARG A 79 -4.55 14.74 -11.67
C ARG A 79 -5.24 15.34 -10.44
N GLU A 80 -6.56 15.17 -10.35
CA GLU A 80 -7.36 15.64 -9.22
C GLU A 80 -7.01 14.86 -7.94
N ILE A 81 -7.02 13.53 -8.00
CA ILE A 81 -6.66 12.67 -6.86
C ILE A 81 -5.23 12.97 -6.38
N VAL A 82 -4.29 13.13 -7.32
CA VAL A 82 -2.90 13.48 -7.00
C VAL A 82 -2.85 14.84 -6.29
N ARG A 83 -3.56 15.85 -6.81
CA ARG A 83 -3.60 17.19 -6.20
C ARG A 83 -4.22 17.15 -4.80
N GLU A 84 -5.36 16.48 -4.64
CA GLU A 84 -6.04 16.32 -3.36
C GLU A 84 -5.13 15.63 -2.33
N THR A 85 -4.42 14.58 -2.74
CA THR A 85 -3.46 13.86 -1.88
C THR A 85 -2.32 14.80 -1.45
N ILE A 86 -1.74 15.56 -2.38
CA ILE A 86 -0.67 16.52 -2.07
C ILE A 86 -1.14 17.55 -1.05
N ILE A 87 -2.33 18.13 -1.25
CA ILE A 87 -2.86 19.17 -0.35
C ILE A 87 -3.17 18.57 1.03
N SER A 88 -3.80 17.39 1.07
CA SER A 88 -4.25 16.75 2.31
C SER A 88 -3.10 16.24 3.18
N LEU A 89 -1.97 15.88 2.56
CA LEU A 89 -0.78 15.35 3.23
C LEU A 89 0.37 16.36 3.33
N ALA A 90 0.15 17.61 2.91
CA ALA A 90 1.14 18.67 3.03
C ALA A 90 1.47 18.92 4.52
N PRO A 91 2.72 19.31 4.84
CA PRO A 91 3.07 19.73 6.20
C PRO A 91 2.15 20.85 6.70
N GLY A 92 1.51 20.66 7.85
CA GLY A 92 0.62 21.64 8.47
C GLY A 92 -0.85 21.58 8.01
N ALA A 93 -1.24 20.59 7.20
CA ALA A 93 -2.63 20.31 6.81
C ALA A 93 -3.41 19.45 7.85
#